data_AF-A0A536RHK6-F1
#
_entry.id   AF-A0A536RHK6-F1
#
_cell.length_a   1.000
_cell.length_b   1.000
_cell.length_c   1.000
_cell.angle_alpha   90.00
_cell.angle_beta   90.00
_cell.angle_gamma   90.00
#
_symmetry.space_group_name_H-M   'P 1'
#
loop_
_entity.id
_entity.type
_entity.pdbx_description
1 polymer ?
#
loop_
_entity_poly.entity_id
_entity_poly.type
_entity_poly.pdbx_seq_one_letter_code
_entity_poly.pdbx_strand_id
1 'polypeptide(L)'
;MSIAREIEDIARDLIKHQHDHPPVRDLNREIERRRTFADRVADDFARLVGSWVFVLVQIGMMVVWVGLNVINLLHPWDRYPFQFLNFIVSLEAALWVSVVLMALNRIADRDRLRAQQDYELNVKAEEELKALMNHLMHQDEILLQIVNRLDRGDREMKRLARRLEDVIEARNQAPSGQAAGSERPPISVPAP
;
A
#
# COMPACT_ATOMS: atom_id res chain seq x y z
N MET A 1 -20.25 -16.31 32.22
CA MET A 1 -19.78 -17.30 31.22
C MET A 1 -20.19 -17.01 29.76
N SER A 2 -21.09 -16.04 29.49
CA SER A 2 -21.49 -15.70 28.10
C SER A 2 -20.56 -14.66 27.45
N ILE A 3 -20.24 -13.58 28.17
CA ILE A 3 -19.44 -12.45 27.68
C ILE A 3 -18.01 -12.88 27.28
N ALA A 4 -17.39 -13.81 28.03
CA ALA A 4 -16.06 -14.32 27.70
C ALA A 4 -16.06 -15.09 26.36
N ARG A 5 -17.16 -15.77 26.01
CA ARG A 5 -17.28 -16.49 24.74
C ARG A 5 -17.54 -15.55 23.57
N GLU A 6 -18.32 -14.49 23.78
CA GLU A 6 -18.51 -13.44 22.75
C GLU A 6 -17.22 -12.69 22.44
N ILE A 7 -16.40 -12.37 23.45
CA ILE A 7 -15.10 -11.74 23.23
C ILE A 7 -14.16 -12.69 22.48
N GLU A 8 -14.19 -13.97 22.80
CA GLU A 8 -13.37 -14.98 22.13
C GLU A 8 -13.83 -15.22 20.69
N ASP A 9 -15.13 -15.18 20.40
CA ASP A 9 -15.67 -15.29 19.05
C ASP A 9 -15.37 -14.05 18.21
N ILE A 10 -15.46 -12.85 18.78
CA ILE A 10 -15.08 -11.59 18.09
C ILE A 10 -13.57 -11.58 17.81
N ALA A 11 -12.74 -11.99 18.77
CA ALA A 11 -11.29 -12.10 18.57
C ALA A 11 -10.95 -13.15 17.50
N ARG A 12 -11.69 -14.27 17.46
CA ARG A 12 -11.52 -15.33 16.46
C ARG A 12 -11.95 -14.89 15.05
N ASP A 13 -12.97 -14.03 14.94
CA ASP A 13 -13.43 -13.48 13.67
C ASP A 13 -12.51 -12.36 13.13
N LEU A 14 -11.88 -11.61 14.05
CA LEU A 14 -10.89 -10.59 13.71
C LEU A 14 -9.56 -11.20 13.20
N ILE A 15 -9.13 -12.34 13.76
CA ILE A 15 -7.97 -13.11 13.27
C ILE A 15 -8.24 -13.68 11.87
N LYS A 16 -9.51 -13.93 11.53
CA LYS A 16 -9.91 -14.52 10.24
C LYS A 16 -9.74 -13.56 9.05
N HIS A 17 -9.58 -12.26 9.30
CA HIS A 17 -9.35 -11.24 8.27
C HIS A 17 -7.87 -10.86 8.10
N GLN A 18 -6.95 -11.74 8.54
CA GLN A 18 -5.55 -11.64 8.17
C GLN A 18 -5.45 -11.79 6.65
N HIS A 19 -5.31 -10.65 5.96
CA HIS A 19 -5.10 -10.61 4.52
C HIS A 19 -3.79 -11.35 4.22
N ASP A 20 -3.94 -12.52 3.62
CA ASP A 20 -2.84 -13.36 3.17
C ASP A 20 -2.28 -12.72 1.89
N HIS A 21 -1.43 -11.71 2.05
CA HIS A 21 -0.70 -11.18 0.91
C HIS A 21 0.29 -12.27 0.47
N PRO A 22 0.19 -12.77 -0.77
CA PRO A 22 1.19 -13.70 -1.27
C PRO A 22 2.57 -13.06 -1.07
N PRO A 23 3.56 -13.81 -0.55
CA PRO A 23 4.87 -13.26 -0.23
C PRO A 23 5.40 -12.51 -1.45
N VAL A 24 5.83 -11.27 -1.24
CA VAL A 24 6.38 -10.40 -2.29
C VAL A 24 7.39 -11.24 -3.08
N ARG A 25 7.04 -11.54 -4.34
CA ARG A 25 7.82 -12.46 -5.16
C ARG A 25 9.18 -11.81 -5.39
N ASP A 26 10.19 -12.28 -4.67
CA ASP A 26 11.52 -11.69 -4.66
C ASP A 26 12.22 -11.98 -5.99
N LEU A 27 11.94 -11.13 -6.97
CA LEU A 27 12.31 -11.31 -8.37
C LEU A 27 13.83 -11.29 -8.59
N ASN A 28 14.57 -10.65 -7.68
CA ASN A 28 16.03 -10.71 -7.67
C ASN A 28 16.52 -12.16 -7.63
N ARG A 29 15.82 -13.03 -6.88
CA ARG A 29 16.17 -14.44 -6.73
C ARG A 29 15.90 -15.27 -7.99
N GLU A 30 14.91 -14.88 -8.80
CA GLU A 30 14.55 -15.58 -10.03
C GLU A 30 15.43 -15.14 -11.20
N ILE A 31 15.80 -13.86 -11.25
CA ILE A 31 16.83 -13.32 -12.16
C ILE A 31 18.22 -13.88 -11.79
N GLU A 32 18.53 -14.06 -10.50
CA GLU A 32 19.79 -14.69 -10.06
C GLU A 32 19.93 -16.16 -10.47
N ARG A 33 18.83 -16.92 -10.46
CA ARG A 33 18.85 -18.34 -10.87
C ARG A 33 19.13 -18.55 -12.35
N ARG A 34 18.93 -17.53 -13.20
CA ARG A 34 19.24 -17.55 -14.64
C ARG A 34 20.50 -16.78 -15.01
N ARG A 35 21.37 -16.42 -14.06
CA ARG A 35 22.62 -15.71 -14.39
C ARG A 35 23.52 -16.58 -15.25
N THR A 36 23.81 -16.07 -16.43
CA THR A 36 24.80 -16.65 -17.34
C THR A 36 26.21 -16.24 -16.88
N PHE A 37 27.25 -16.96 -17.29
CA PHE A 37 28.64 -16.59 -16.98
C PHE A 37 28.96 -15.13 -17.42
N ALA A 38 28.35 -14.70 -18.54
CA ALA A 38 28.42 -13.34 -19.04
C ALA A 38 27.84 -12.29 -18.07
N ASP A 39 26.78 -12.61 -17.33
CA ASP A 39 26.17 -11.69 -16.36
C ASP A 39 27.08 -11.45 -15.16
N ARG A 40 27.82 -12.49 -14.73
CA ARG A 40 28.80 -12.37 -13.64
C ARG A 40 29.99 -11.52 -14.05
N VAL A 41 30.56 -11.79 -15.22
CA VAL A 41 31.67 -10.99 -15.78
C VAL A 41 31.26 -9.55 -15.96
N ALA A 42 30.04 -9.29 -16.44
CA ALA A 42 29.58 -7.93 -16.64
C ALA A 42 29.28 -7.17 -15.34
N ASP A 43 28.82 -7.84 -14.28
CA ASP A 43 28.65 -7.23 -12.96
C ASP A 43 30.00 -6.90 -12.30
N ASP A 44 31.01 -7.74 -12.50
CA ASP A 44 32.37 -7.47 -12.03
C ASP A 44 33.02 -6.34 -12.83
N PHE A 45 32.83 -6.32 -14.16
CA PHE A 45 33.25 -5.22 -15.02
C PHE A 45 32.57 -3.90 -14.65
N ALA A 46 31.26 -3.91 -14.38
CA ALA A 46 30.53 -2.71 -13.98
C ALA A 46 31.05 -2.12 -12.66
N ARG A 47 31.42 -2.98 -11.69
CA ARG A 47 32.06 -2.53 -10.44
C ARG A 47 33.46 -1.97 -10.66
N LEU A 48 34.23 -2.60 -11.56
CA LEU A 48 35.60 -2.16 -11.87
C LEU A 48 35.60 -0.80 -12.60
N VAL A 49 34.75 -0.67 -13.62
CA VAL A 49 34.62 0.53 -14.46
C VAL A 49 33.91 1.67 -13.74
N GLY A 50 32.98 1.38 -12.83
CA GLY A 50 32.29 2.39 -12.01
C GLY A 50 33.14 2.96 -10.86
N SER A 51 34.36 2.45 -10.65
CA SER A 51 35.24 2.92 -9.58
C SER A 51 36.03 4.15 -10.01
N TRP A 52 36.07 5.18 -9.16
CA TRP A 52 36.93 6.35 -9.33
C TRP A 52 38.42 6.01 -9.44
N VAL A 53 38.85 4.89 -8.85
CA VAL A 53 40.24 4.43 -8.92
C VAL A 53 40.63 4.03 -10.35
N PHE A 54 39.72 3.43 -11.11
CA PHE A 54 39.97 3.00 -12.48
C PHE A 54 40.29 4.20 -13.39
N VAL A 55 39.51 5.28 -13.28
CA VAL A 55 39.72 6.52 -14.03
C VAL A 55 41.09 7.13 -13.70
N LEU A 56 41.48 7.15 -12.42
CA LEU A 56 42.79 7.66 -11.99
C LEU A 56 43.96 6.83 -12.53
N VAL A 57 43.82 5.50 -12.56
CA VAL A 57 44.84 4.60 -13.15
C VAL A 57 45.00 4.87 -14.64
N GLN A 58 43.91 5.04 -15.39
CA GLN A 58 43.95 5.34 -16.83
C GLN A 58 44.66 6.67 -17.12
N ILE A 59 44.32 7.72 -16.37
CA ILE A 59 44.97 9.04 -16.48
C ILE A 59 46.45 8.92 -16.10
N GLY A 60 46.77 8.21 -15.01
CA GLY A 60 48.14 7.97 -14.58
C GLY A 60 48.97 7.24 -15.64
N MET A 61 48.43 6.20 -16.26
CA MET A 61 49.08 5.49 -17.36
C MET A 61 49.36 6.41 -18.55
N MET A 62 48.42 7.30 -18.91
CA MET A 62 48.62 8.28 -19.98
C MET A 62 49.75 9.27 -19.64
N VAL A 63 49.77 9.79 -18.40
CA VAL A 63 50.81 10.69 -17.91
C VAL A 63 52.18 10.01 -17.89
N VAL A 64 52.25 8.76 -17.45
CA VAL A 64 53.49 7.96 -17.45
C VAL A 64 53.99 7.74 -18.87
N TRP A 65 53.12 7.42 -19.82
CA TRP A 65 53.49 7.21 -21.22
C TRP A 65 54.04 8.48 -21.87
N VAL A 66 53.37 9.61 -21.66
CA VAL A 66 53.83 10.92 -22.14
C VAL A 66 55.15 11.28 -21.46
N GLY A 67 55.27 11.10 -20.14
CA GLY A 67 56.48 11.36 -19.39
C GLY A 67 57.69 10.55 -19.87
N LEU A 68 57.52 9.24 -20.12
CA LEU A 68 58.57 8.38 -20.68
C LEU A 68 59.02 8.84 -22.07
N ASN A 69 58.09 9.27 -22.93
CA ASN A 69 58.43 9.77 -24.26
C ASN A 69 59.14 11.14 -24.22
N VAL A 70 58.77 12.02 -23.30
CA VAL A 70 59.41 13.33 -23.12
C VAL A 70 60.84 13.18 -22.58
N ILE A 71 61.08 12.25 -21.64
CA ILE A 71 62.41 11.99 -21.08
C ILE A 71 63.34 11.37 -22.14
N ASN A 72 62.81 10.55 -23.05
CA ASN A 72 63.58 9.86 -24.09
C ASN A 72 63.82 10.71 -25.36
N LEU A 73 63.95 12.04 -25.21
CA LEU A 73 63.98 13.02 -26.32
C LEU A 73 65.13 12.81 -27.34
N LEU A 74 66.17 12.06 -26.97
CA LEU A 74 67.33 11.75 -27.82
C LEU A 74 67.07 10.60 -28.83
N HIS A 75 66.06 9.76 -28.58
CA HIS A 75 65.57 8.72 -29.51
C HIS A 75 64.05 8.55 -29.33
N PRO A 76 63.23 9.51 -29.78
CA PRO A 76 61.79 9.46 -29.53
C PRO A 76 61.18 8.24 -30.25
N TRP A 77 60.62 7.30 -29.50
CA TRP A 77 59.87 6.17 -30.04
C TRP A 77 58.49 6.58 -30.55
N ASP A 78 57.88 7.63 -29.96
CA ASP A 78 56.63 8.24 -30.43
C ASP A 78 56.78 9.76 -30.50
N ARG A 79 57.06 10.31 -31.69
CA ARG A 79 57.20 11.76 -31.91
C ARG A 79 55.85 12.45 -31.80
N TYR A 80 55.83 13.65 -31.21
CA TYR A 80 54.67 14.53 -31.23
C TYR A 80 54.15 14.67 -32.66
N PRO A 81 52.87 14.33 -32.96
CA PRO A 81 51.68 14.31 -32.09
C PRO A 81 51.27 12.95 -31.47
N PHE A 82 52.21 12.05 -31.17
CA PHE A 82 51.99 10.72 -30.54
C PHE A 82 51.02 9.81 -31.33
N GLN A 83 51.46 9.36 -32.51
CA GLN A 83 50.62 8.58 -33.43
C GLN A 83 50.21 7.22 -32.83
N PHE A 84 51.12 6.56 -32.08
CA PHE A 84 50.84 5.25 -31.50
C PHE A 84 49.89 5.35 -30.31
N LEU A 85 50.09 6.33 -29.43
CA LEU A 85 49.18 6.55 -28.31
C LEU A 85 47.76 6.87 -28.80
N ASN A 86 47.64 7.76 -29.79
CA ASN A 86 46.34 8.09 -30.38
C ASN A 86 45.66 6.88 -31.01
N PHE A 87 46.41 6.00 -31.67
CA PHE A 87 45.88 4.76 -32.23
C PHE A 87 45.34 3.83 -31.14
N ILE A 88 46.12 3.58 -30.09
CA ILE A 88 45.73 2.69 -28.99
C ILE A 88 44.48 3.23 -28.28
N VAL A 89 44.46 4.51 -27.92
CA VAL A 89 43.32 5.13 -27.21
C VAL A 89 42.06 5.14 -28.09
N SER A 90 42.19 5.34 -29.39
CA SER A 90 41.04 5.28 -30.31
C SER A 90 40.47 3.86 -30.42
N LEU A 91 41.35 2.85 -30.47
CA LEU A 91 40.92 1.44 -30.44
C LEU A 91 40.25 1.10 -29.11
N GLU A 92 40.81 1.56 -28.00
CA GLU A 92 40.26 1.38 -26.66
C GLU A 92 38.87 2.01 -26.54
N ALA A 93 38.69 3.25 -27.03
CA ALA A 93 37.42 3.94 -27.04
C ALA A 93 36.34 3.18 -27.83
N ALA A 94 36.70 2.60 -29.00
CA ALA A 94 35.77 1.79 -29.78
C ALA A 94 35.30 0.54 -29.01
N LEU A 95 36.21 -0.12 -28.30
CA LEU A 95 35.88 -1.25 -27.42
C LEU A 95 34.96 -0.80 -26.27
N TRP A 96 35.27 0.33 -25.63
CA TRP A 96 34.43 0.91 -24.58
C TRP A 96 33.01 1.18 -25.05
N VAL A 97 32.83 1.77 -26.23
CA VAL A 97 31.50 2.04 -26.80
C VAL A 97 30.69 0.76 -26.96
N SER A 98 31.29 -0.32 -27.47
CA SER A 98 30.58 -1.61 -27.62
C SER A 98 30.13 -2.19 -26.28
N VAL A 99 31.02 -2.16 -25.28
CA VAL A 99 30.71 -2.64 -23.92
C VAL A 99 29.62 -1.78 -23.28
N VAL A 100 29.69 -0.46 -23.43
CA VAL A 100 28.67 0.47 -22.91
C VAL A 100 27.33 0.23 -23.60
N LEU A 101 27.28 0.05 -24.92
CA LEU A 101 26.05 -0.25 -25.65
C LEU A 101 25.42 -1.57 -25.17
N MET A 102 26.23 -2.60 -24.94
CA MET A 102 25.76 -3.87 -24.38
C MET A 102 25.21 -3.69 -22.95
N ALA A 103 25.86 -2.88 -22.12
CA ALA A 103 25.39 -2.56 -20.78
C ALA A 103 24.08 -1.75 -20.80
N LEU A 104 23.96 -0.76 -21.70
CA LEU A 104 22.74 0.04 -21.87
C LEU A 104 21.57 -0.83 -22.34
N ASN A 105 21.80 -1.74 -23.29
CA ASN A 105 20.76 -2.66 -23.75
C ASN A 105 20.25 -3.55 -22.60
N ARG A 106 21.18 -4.07 -21.76
CA ARG A 106 20.81 -4.86 -20.57
C ARG A 106 20.04 -4.05 -19.53
N ILE A 107 20.38 -2.78 -19.33
CA ILE A 107 19.65 -1.89 -18.41
C ILE A 107 18.23 -1.64 -18.95
N ALA A 108 18.09 -1.35 -20.24
CA ALA A 108 16.79 -1.12 -20.88
C ALA A 108 15.86 -2.34 -20.80
N ASP A 109 16.39 -3.55 -20.98
CA ASP A 109 15.60 -4.78 -20.85
C ASP A 109 15.12 -5.00 -19.40
N ARG A 110 15.98 -4.75 -18.40
CA ARG A 110 15.58 -4.82 -16.99
C ARG A 110 14.55 -3.74 -16.63
N ASP A 111 14.69 -2.55 -17.21
CA ASP A 111 13.79 -1.42 -16.99
C ASP A 111 12.38 -1.72 -17.55
N ARG A 112 12.30 -2.30 -18.75
CA ARG A 112 11.02 -2.75 -19.34
C ARG A 112 10.30 -3.77 -18.47
N LEU A 113 11.03 -4.76 -17.93
CA LEU A 113 10.45 -5.76 -17.05
C LEU A 113 9.93 -5.14 -15.75
N ARG A 114 10.72 -4.24 -15.13
CA ARG A 114 10.28 -3.51 -13.94
C ARG A 114 9.04 -2.68 -14.21
N ALA A 115 9.00 -1.95 -15.32
CA ALA A 115 7.85 -1.12 -15.69
C ALA A 115 6.57 -1.94 -15.88
N GLN A 116 6.65 -3.13 -16.49
CA GLN A 116 5.49 -4.03 -16.63
C GLN A 116 4.96 -4.50 -15.27
N GLN A 117 5.85 -4.80 -14.34
CA GLN A 117 5.45 -5.26 -13.01
C GLN A 117 4.90 -4.15 -12.14
N ASP A 118 5.53 -2.97 -12.18
CA ASP A 118 5.02 -1.79 -11.50
C ASP A 118 3.62 -1.43 -12.01
N TYR A 119 3.37 -1.59 -13.31
CA TYR A 119 2.04 -1.45 -13.88
C TYR A 119 1.04 -2.46 -13.31
N GLU A 120 1.38 -3.75 -13.28
CA GLU A 120 0.51 -4.79 -12.71
C GLU A 120 0.22 -4.57 -11.21
N LEU A 121 1.22 -4.17 -10.44
CA LEU A 121 1.07 -3.84 -9.02
C LEU A 121 0.17 -2.62 -8.84
N ASN A 122 0.33 -1.59 -9.67
CA ASN A 122 -0.48 -0.39 -9.60
C ASN A 122 -1.94 -0.66 -9.94
N VAL A 123 -2.22 -1.51 -10.93
CA VAL A 123 -3.59 -1.95 -11.26
C VAL A 123 -4.22 -2.69 -10.09
N LYS A 124 -3.50 -3.63 -9.47
CA LYS A 124 -3.99 -4.35 -8.28
C LYS A 124 -4.22 -3.41 -7.09
N ALA A 125 -3.32 -2.47 -6.87
CA ALA A 125 -3.48 -1.45 -5.83
C ALA A 125 -4.71 -0.57 -6.08
N GLU A 126 -5.01 -0.24 -7.34
CA GLU A 126 -6.22 0.49 -7.71
C GLU A 126 -7.49 -0.33 -7.42
N GLU A 127 -7.48 -1.63 -7.70
CA GLU A 127 -8.59 -2.54 -7.37
C GLU A 127 -8.82 -2.65 -5.85
N GLU A 128 -7.75 -2.84 -5.07
CA GLU A 128 -7.82 -2.86 -3.61
C GLU A 128 -8.32 -1.53 -3.04
N LEU A 129 -7.86 -0.41 -3.60
CA LEU A 129 -8.33 0.92 -3.20
C LEU A 129 -9.82 1.10 -3.49
N LYS A 130 -10.32 0.63 -4.64
CA LYS A 130 -11.76 0.64 -4.95
C LYS A 130 -12.56 -0.23 -3.99
N ALA A 131 -12.05 -1.40 -3.64
CA ALA A 131 -12.68 -2.28 -2.66
C ALA A 131 -12.78 -1.60 -1.28
N LEU A 132 -11.70 -0.95 -0.83
CA LEU A 132 -11.68 -0.18 0.42
C LEU A 132 -12.69 0.98 0.38
N MET A 133 -12.74 1.72 -0.72
CA MET A 133 -13.67 2.83 -0.91
C MET A 133 -15.13 2.36 -0.84
N ASN A 134 -15.45 1.24 -1.49
CA ASN A 134 -16.78 0.62 -1.41
C ASN A 134 -17.13 0.21 0.02
N HIS A 135 -16.17 -0.34 0.76
CA HIS A 135 -16.38 -0.70 2.15
C HIS A 135 -16.66 0.54 3.03
N LEU A 136 -15.91 1.63 2.85
CA LEU A 136 -16.13 2.89 3.56
C LEU A 136 -17.49 3.50 3.24
N MET A 137 -17.88 3.54 1.97
CA MET A 137 -19.23 4.02 1.58
C MET A 137 -20.33 3.17 2.22
N HIS A 138 -20.13 1.86 2.32
CA HIS A 138 -21.08 0.98 3.00
C HIS A 138 -21.14 1.25 4.51
N GLN A 139 -20.00 1.49 5.16
CA GLN A 139 -19.96 1.89 6.57
C GLN A 139 -20.68 3.22 6.81
N ASP A 140 -20.50 4.21 5.93
CA ASP A 140 -21.19 5.50 6.01
C ASP A 140 -22.71 5.35 5.91
N GLU A 141 -23.18 4.50 5.01
CA GLU A 141 -24.61 4.18 4.88
C GLU A 141 -25.17 3.54 6.16
N ILE A 142 -24.45 2.59 6.76
CA ILE A 142 -24.85 1.97 8.04
C ILE A 142 -24.87 3.02 9.15
N LEU A 143 -23.85 3.89 9.23
CA LEU A 143 -23.79 4.97 10.21
C LEU A 143 -24.98 5.92 10.08
N LEU A 144 -25.33 6.32 8.85
CA LEU A 144 -26.50 7.15 8.57
C LEU A 144 -27.79 6.47 9.00
N GLN A 145 -27.95 5.17 8.76
CA GLN A 145 -29.12 4.42 9.23
C GLN A 145 -29.22 4.37 10.75
N ILE A 146 -28.10 4.16 11.46
CA ILE A 146 -28.06 4.16 12.92
C ILE A 146 -28.46 5.53 13.47
N VAL A 147 -27.88 6.61 12.93
CA VAL A 147 -28.22 7.99 13.32
C VAL A 147 -29.70 8.27 13.12
N ASN A 148 -30.26 7.87 11.97
CA ASN A 148 -31.70 8.05 11.68
C ASN A 148 -32.60 7.25 12.64
N ARG A 149 -32.20 6.03 13.01
CA ARG A 149 -32.94 5.23 14.01
C ARG A 149 -32.89 5.87 15.39
N LEU A 150 -31.73 6.40 15.79
CA LEU A 150 -31.54 7.07 17.08
C LEU A 150 -32.44 8.31 17.17
N ASP A 151 -32.49 9.11 16.11
CA ASP A 151 -33.31 10.32 16.03
C ASP A 151 -34.83 10.02 16.01
N ARG A 152 -35.25 8.90 15.41
CA ARG A 152 -36.64 8.43 15.54
C ARG A 152 -36.95 8.00 16.97
N GLY A 153 -36.04 7.25 17.60
CA GLY A 153 -36.19 6.79 18.99
C GLY A 153 -36.35 7.97 19.96
N ASP A 154 -35.53 9.02 19.82
CA ASP A 154 -35.63 10.23 20.64
C ASP A 154 -36.98 10.94 20.46
N ARG A 155 -37.46 11.05 19.22
CA ARG A 155 -38.78 11.62 18.91
C ARG A 155 -39.93 10.82 19.52
N GLU A 156 -39.87 9.49 19.50
CA GLU A 156 -40.87 8.62 20.12
C GLU A 156 -40.86 8.75 21.65
N MET A 157 -39.67 8.77 22.26
CA MET A 157 -39.51 8.96 23.70
C MET A 157 -40.12 10.29 24.17
N LYS A 158 -39.85 11.37 23.44
CA LYS A 158 -40.45 12.69 23.68
C LYS A 158 -41.98 12.69 23.52
N ARG A 159 -42.54 11.91 22.59
CA ARG A 159 -44.01 11.79 22.43
C ARG A 159 -44.64 11.02 23.59
N LEU A 160 -44.02 9.92 24.02
CA LEU A 160 -44.49 9.14 25.16
C LEU A 160 -44.44 9.97 26.45
N ALA A 161 -43.36 10.73 26.66
CA ALA A 161 -43.25 11.66 27.78
C ALA A 161 -44.40 12.69 27.80
N ARG A 162 -44.69 13.35 26.67
CA ARG A 162 -45.82 14.29 26.58
C ARG A 162 -47.16 13.62 26.85
N ARG A 163 -47.42 12.43 26.30
CA ARG A 163 -48.68 11.70 26.56
C ARG A 163 -48.84 11.34 28.04
N LEU A 164 -47.75 10.94 28.70
CA LEU A 164 -47.75 10.69 30.14
C LEU A 164 -48.08 11.97 30.92
N GLU A 165 -47.46 13.10 30.55
CA GLU A 165 -47.76 14.42 31.13
C GLU A 165 -49.25 14.77 30.97
N ASP A 166 -49.80 14.66 29.75
CA ASP A 166 -51.21 14.96 29.43
C ASP A 166 -52.17 14.05 30.25
N VAL A 167 -51.84 12.77 30.41
CA VAL A 167 -52.66 11.82 31.19
C VAL A 167 -52.59 12.11 32.69
N ILE A 168 -51.41 12.50 33.19
CA ILE A 168 -51.25 12.92 34.59
C ILE A 168 -52.04 14.19 34.85
N GLU A 169 -51.98 15.18 33.96
CA GLU A 169 -52.80 16.40 34.05
C GLU A 169 -54.30 16.09 33.98
N ALA A 170 -54.74 15.26 33.04
CA ALA A 170 -56.15 14.86 32.91
C ALA A 170 -56.65 14.10 34.16
N ARG A 171 -55.82 13.24 34.74
CA ARG A 171 -56.13 12.56 36.01
C ARG A 171 -56.18 13.53 37.19
N ASN A 172 -55.30 14.53 37.24
CA ASN A 172 -55.34 15.57 38.27
C ASN A 172 -56.57 16.49 38.13
N GLN A 173 -57.12 16.63 36.93
CA GLN A 173 -58.33 17.42 36.66
C GLN A 173 -59.64 16.63 36.84
N ALA A 174 -59.61 15.29 36.87
CA ALA A 174 -60.78 14.45 37.14
C ALA A 174 -61.12 14.45 38.65
N PRO A 175 -62.29 14.97 39.07
CA PRO A 175 -62.60 15.13 40.49
C PRO A 175 -62.85 13.77 41.17
N SER A 176 -62.27 13.60 42.35
CA SER A 176 -62.60 12.57 43.33
C SER A 176 -64.11 12.54 43.61
N GLY A 177 -64.84 11.64 42.95
CA GLY A 177 -66.30 11.62 43.06
C GLY A 177 -66.99 10.43 42.40
N GLN A 178 -66.55 9.19 42.64
CA GLN A 178 -67.43 8.03 42.43
C GLN A 178 -67.00 6.83 43.26
N ALA A 179 -67.48 6.78 44.49
CA ALA A 179 -67.50 5.60 45.35
C ALA A 179 -68.73 5.65 46.27
N ALA A 180 -69.92 5.31 45.75
CA ALA A 180 -71.08 4.86 46.54
C ALA A 180 -72.20 4.38 45.61
N GLY A 181 -72.76 3.19 45.87
CA GLY A 181 -74.01 2.74 45.25
C GLY A 181 -73.97 1.32 44.69
N SER A 182 -73.75 0.32 45.54
CA SER A 182 -74.09 -1.08 45.23
C SER A 182 -75.50 -1.36 45.75
N GLU A 183 -76.52 -1.16 44.91
CA GLU A 183 -77.89 -1.59 45.23
C GLU A 183 -78.19 -2.95 44.59
N ARG A 184 -78.45 -3.94 45.45
CA ARG A 184 -78.96 -5.28 45.09
C ARG A 184 -80.45 -5.20 44.72
N PRO A 185 -80.96 -6.00 43.77
CA PRO A 185 -82.40 -6.05 43.50
C PRO A 185 -83.13 -6.92 44.55
N PRO A 186 -84.36 -6.56 44.97
CA PRO A 186 -85.13 -7.38 45.90
C PRO A 186 -85.89 -8.49 45.16
N ILE A 187 -85.92 -9.66 45.79
CA ILE A 187 -86.60 -10.89 45.37
C ILE A 187 -88.12 -10.72 45.56
N SER A 188 -88.88 -11.13 44.55
CA SER A 188 -90.34 -11.19 44.52
C SER A 188 -90.92 -12.31 45.39
N VAL A 189 -92.05 -12.05 46.05
CA VAL A 189 -92.94 -13.08 46.64
C VAL A 189 -94.40 -12.73 46.26
N PRO A 190 -95.24 -13.71 45.86
CA PRO A 190 -96.57 -13.43 45.30
C PRO A 190 -97.75 -13.67 46.27
N ALA A 191 -98.86 -12.97 45.96
CA ALA A 191 -100.29 -13.34 46.15
C ALA A 191 -100.86 -13.44 47.58
N PRO A 192 -102.20 -13.41 47.78
CA PRO A 192 -103.31 -13.38 46.81
C PRO A 192 -104.07 -12.05 46.67
#